data_AF-X0BG76-F1
#
_entry.id   AF-X0BG76-F1
#
_cell.length_a   1.000
_cell.length_b   1.000
_cell.length_c   1.000
_cell.angle_alpha   90.00
_cell.angle_beta   90.00
_cell.angle_gamma   90.00
#
_symmetry.space_group_name_H-M   'P 1'
#
loop_
_entity.id
_entity.type
_entity.pdbx_description
1 polymer ?
#
loop_
_entity_poly.entity_id
_entity_poly.type
_entity_poly.pdbx_seq_one_letter_code
_entity_poly.pdbx_strand_id
1 'polypeptide(L)'
;MGGYMHSMQMPLYFASKAALLSMVKSLSGLKRALGVRNATICPGQAHTPIFEQDYCRDRLQRGDVALEPEHVVELSLKVLQEPQYGDGNIVEIMMIGSKEEQSVHVREVGLEALYPTVGPLDMGTRATAEELNFFGKVKEKGMRSSSQT
;
A
#
# COMPACT_ATOMS: atom_id res chain seq x y z
N MET A 1 -7.08 0.27 4.74
CA MET A 1 -8.12 1.09 4.04
C MET A 1 -7.86 2.60 3.95
N GLY A 2 -7.27 3.25 4.96
CA GLY A 2 -7.19 4.72 5.00
C GLY A 2 -6.45 5.44 3.85
N GLY A 3 -5.85 4.73 2.90
CA GLY A 3 -5.20 5.37 1.74
C GLY A 3 -6.11 5.55 0.51
N TYR A 4 -7.29 4.92 0.48
CA TYR A 4 -8.26 4.99 -0.64
C TYR A 4 -9.70 5.13 -0.15
N MET A 5 -9.87 5.53 1.11
CA MET A 5 -11.15 5.94 1.68
C MET A 5 -11.02 7.36 2.21
N HIS A 6 -12.15 8.00 2.49
CA HIS A 6 -12.19 9.38 2.96
C HIS A 6 -13.12 9.51 4.15
N SER A 7 -12.68 10.25 5.17
CA SER A 7 -13.52 10.62 6.32
C SER A 7 -13.16 12.02 6.78
N MET A 8 -14.19 12.81 7.10
CA MET A 8 -14.05 14.18 7.59
C MET A 8 -13.30 14.26 8.92
N GLN A 9 -13.32 13.19 9.72
CA GLN A 9 -12.78 13.23 11.07
C GLN A 9 -11.24 13.20 11.14
N MET A 10 -10.53 12.76 10.07
CA MET A 10 -9.06 12.63 10.07
C MET A 10 -8.42 12.91 8.70
N PRO A 11 -8.68 14.04 8.03
CA PRO A 11 -8.24 14.27 6.66
C PRO A 11 -6.73 14.11 6.47
N LEU A 12 -5.91 14.54 7.45
CA LEU A 12 -4.46 14.39 7.41
C LEU A 12 -4.00 12.92 7.51
N TYR A 13 -4.70 12.10 8.29
CA TYR A 13 -4.43 10.67 8.35
C TYR A 13 -4.66 10.03 6.99
N PHE A 14 -5.83 10.25 6.38
CA PHE A 14 -6.15 9.67 5.07
C PHE A 14 -5.20 10.17 3.97
N ALA A 15 -4.87 11.47 3.96
CA ALA A 15 -3.90 12.04 3.02
C ALA A 15 -2.51 11.38 3.16
N SER A 16 -2.02 11.22 4.39
CA SER A 16 -0.71 10.59 4.62
C SER A 16 -0.68 9.11 4.19
N LYS A 17 -1.77 8.37 4.41
CA LYS A 17 -1.88 6.98 3.96
C LYS A 17 -2.00 6.87 2.44
N ALA A 18 -2.70 7.79 1.79
CA ALA A 18 -2.79 7.84 0.32
C ALA A 18 -1.42 8.09 -0.32
N ALA A 19 -0.61 8.98 0.28
CA ALA A 19 0.75 9.25 -0.18
C ALA A 19 1.64 7.98 -0.15
N LEU A 20 1.50 7.13 0.88
CA LEU A 20 2.23 5.86 0.93
C LEU A 20 1.83 4.91 -0.21
N LEU A 21 0.56 4.85 -0.58
CA LEU A 21 0.12 4.01 -1.69
C LEU A 21 0.71 4.51 -3.02
N SER A 22 0.71 5.83 -3.23
CA SER A 22 1.33 6.45 -4.40
C SER A 22 2.83 6.15 -4.48
N MET A 23 3.55 6.23 -3.36
CA MET A 23 4.97 5.90 -3.29
C MET A 23 5.23 4.43 -3.65
N VAL A 24 4.44 3.50 -3.10
CA VAL A 24 4.56 2.06 -3.40
C VAL A 24 4.30 1.78 -4.88
N LYS A 25 3.24 2.35 -5.46
CA LYS A 25 2.96 2.19 -6.90
C LYS A 25 4.04 2.80 -7.80
N SER A 26 4.56 3.97 -7.44
CA SER A 26 5.66 4.62 -8.17
C SER A 26 6.94 3.80 -8.16
N LEU A 27 7.11 2.93 -7.16
CA LEU A 27 8.27 2.03 -7.02
C LEU A 27 7.99 0.60 -7.52
N SER A 28 6.83 0.32 -8.14
CA SER A 28 6.46 -1.01 -8.65
C SER A 28 7.52 -1.64 -9.57
N GLY A 29 8.25 -0.83 -10.35
CA GLY A 29 9.32 -1.30 -11.24
C GLY A 29 10.62 -1.76 -10.56
N LEU A 30 10.78 -1.58 -9.24
CA LEU A 30 12.02 -1.90 -8.52
C LEU A 30 12.41 -3.38 -8.61
N LYS A 31 11.45 -4.31 -8.56
CA LYS A 31 11.74 -5.75 -8.64
C LYS A 31 12.33 -6.10 -9.99
N ARG A 32 11.76 -5.56 -11.08
CA ARG A 32 12.29 -5.73 -12.44
C ARG A 32 13.65 -5.07 -12.62
N ALA A 33 13.84 -3.86 -12.09
CA ALA A 33 15.06 -3.09 -12.32
C ALA A 33 16.26 -3.58 -11.48
N LEU A 34 16.01 -3.92 -10.21
CA LEU A 34 17.03 -4.17 -9.18
C LEU A 34 16.86 -5.49 -8.42
N GLY A 35 15.79 -6.24 -8.65
CA GLY A 35 15.45 -7.41 -7.81
C GLY A 35 14.88 -7.03 -6.43
N VAL A 36 14.60 -5.74 -6.19
CA VAL A 36 14.10 -5.25 -4.89
C VAL A 36 12.57 -5.27 -4.88
N ARG A 37 11.99 -6.06 -3.97
CA ARG A 37 10.54 -6.19 -3.79
C ARG A 37 9.98 -5.00 -3.00
N ASN A 38 8.80 -4.54 -3.37
CA ASN A 38 8.03 -3.60 -2.56
C ASN A 38 6.53 -3.92 -2.61
N ALA A 39 5.86 -3.77 -1.48
CA ALA A 39 4.42 -3.92 -1.33
C ALA A 39 4.01 -3.16 -0.06
N THR A 40 2.72 -2.94 0.11
CA THR A 40 2.17 -2.38 1.36
C THR A 40 0.95 -3.15 1.80
N ILE A 41 0.77 -3.21 3.12
CA ILE A 41 -0.41 -3.79 3.75
C ILE A 41 -1.27 -2.63 4.26
N CYS A 42 -2.57 -2.76 4.05
CA CYS A 42 -3.59 -1.78 4.33
C CYS A 42 -4.59 -2.33 5.36
N PRO A 43 -4.22 -2.43 6.65
CA PRO A 43 -5.12 -2.95 7.65
C PRO A 43 -6.41 -2.14 7.77
N GLY A 44 -7.49 -2.84 8.11
CA GLY A 44 -8.66 -2.29 8.77
C GLY A 44 -8.35 -1.94 10.22
N GLN A 45 -9.39 -1.82 11.04
CA GLN A 45 -9.23 -1.61 12.47
C GLN A 45 -8.55 -2.82 13.11
N ALA A 46 -7.61 -2.57 14.01
CA ALA A 46 -6.91 -3.62 14.75
C ALA A 46 -6.76 -3.23 16.22
N HIS A 47 -6.98 -4.17 17.13
CA HIS A 47 -6.87 -3.98 18.57
C HIS A 47 -5.42 -3.71 18.96
N THR A 48 -5.07 -2.43 18.97
CA THR A 48 -3.72 -1.93 19.23
C THR A 48 -3.79 -0.73 20.18
N PRO A 49 -2.71 -0.42 20.92
CA PRO A 49 -2.72 0.69 21.88
C PRO A 49 -3.03 2.08 21.30
N ILE A 50 -3.00 2.25 19.97
CA ILE A 50 -3.42 3.51 19.32
C ILE A 50 -4.89 3.84 19.58
N PHE A 51 -5.74 2.82 19.75
CA PHE A 51 -7.17 2.99 20.01
C PHE A 51 -7.49 3.10 21.51
N GLU A 52 -6.51 2.90 22.39
CA GLU A 52 -6.67 3.11 23.83
C GLU A 52 -6.52 4.59 24.22
N GLN A 53 -6.00 5.42 23.30
CA GLN A 53 -5.81 6.85 23.50
C GLN A 53 -7.14 7.60 23.48
N ASP A 54 -7.29 8.63 24.33
CA ASP A 54 -8.54 9.39 24.45
C ASP A 54 -9.04 9.98 23.11
N TYR A 55 -8.13 10.43 22.24
CA TYR A 55 -8.47 10.99 20.92
C TYR A 55 -8.85 9.94 19.86
N CYS A 56 -8.72 8.65 20.17
CA CYS A 56 -9.02 7.53 19.26
C CYS A 56 -9.97 6.48 19.85
N ARG A 57 -10.33 6.59 21.13
CA ARG A 57 -11.14 5.60 21.86
C ARG A 57 -12.53 5.36 21.29
N ASP A 58 -13.12 6.40 20.69
CA ASP A 58 -14.43 6.31 20.04
C ASP A 58 -14.41 5.55 18.71
N ARG A 59 -13.22 5.19 18.19
CA ARG A 59 -13.09 4.52 16.90
C ARG A 59 -13.09 2.99 16.99
N LEU A 60 -12.62 2.44 18.10
CA LEU A 60 -12.55 1.00 18.30
C LEU A 60 -12.60 0.69 19.80
N GLN A 61 -13.59 -0.09 20.20
CA GLN A 61 -13.75 -0.55 21.58
C GLN A 61 -13.48 -2.05 21.70
N ARG A 62 -13.20 -2.50 22.93
CA ARG A 62 -13.07 -3.93 23.21
C ARG A 62 -14.38 -4.64 22.86
N GLY A 63 -14.28 -5.73 22.11
CA GLY A 63 -15.42 -6.52 21.66
C GLY A 63 -16.04 -6.05 20.33
N ASP A 64 -15.48 -5.03 19.69
CA ASP A 64 -15.79 -4.72 18.29
C ASP A 64 -15.10 -5.71 17.35
N VAL A 65 -15.74 -5.95 16.19
CA VAL A 65 -15.21 -6.79 15.12
C VAL A 65 -14.02 -6.08 14.48
N ALA A 66 -12.83 -6.52 14.82
CA ALA A 66 -11.58 -5.94 14.34
C ALA A 66 -10.47 -7.00 14.34
N LEU A 67 -9.35 -6.66 13.71
CA LEU A 67 -8.19 -7.54 13.64
C LEU A 67 -7.46 -7.56 14.98
N GLU A 68 -6.92 -8.71 15.34
CA GLU A 68 -5.77 -8.79 16.26
C GLU A 68 -4.44 -8.55 15.53
N PRO A 69 -3.40 -8.04 16.21
CA PRO A 69 -2.07 -7.82 15.62
C PRO A 69 -1.49 -9.04 14.90
N GLU A 70 -1.74 -10.24 15.43
CA GLU A 70 -1.26 -11.52 14.91
C GLU A 70 -1.73 -11.75 13.46
N HIS A 71 -2.98 -11.40 13.13
CA HIS A 71 -3.49 -11.53 11.77
C HIS A 71 -2.70 -10.66 10.78
N VAL A 72 -2.29 -9.45 11.20
CA VAL A 72 -1.48 -8.54 10.38
C VAL A 72 -0.06 -9.08 10.23
N VAL A 73 0.51 -9.67 11.27
CA VAL A 73 1.83 -10.31 11.24
C VAL A 73 1.84 -11.52 10.30
N GLU A 74 0.83 -12.40 10.38
CA GLU A 74 0.69 -13.55 9.50
C GLU A 74 0.63 -13.13 8.03
N LEU A 75 -0.17 -12.12 7.70
CA LEU A 75 -0.21 -11.58 6.34
C LEU A 75 1.12 -10.92 5.95
N SER A 76 1.79 -10.23 6.87
CA SER A 76 3.08 -9.59 6.61
C SER A 76 4.13 -10.60 6.18
N LEU A 77 4.19 -11.76 6.84
CA LEU A 77 5.09 -12.84 6.45
C LEU A 77 4.76 -13.37 5.05
N LYS A 78 3.48 -13.59 4.73
CA LYS A 78 3.05 -14.01 3.39
C LYS A 78 3.45 -13.00 2.32
N VAL A 79 3.20 -11.70 2.54
CA VAL A 79 3.56 -10.63 1.59
C VAL A 79 5.07 -10.55 1.37
N LEU A 80 5.88 -10.77 2.41
CA LEU A 80 7.33 -10.77 2.31
C LEU A 80 7.89 -12.00 1.57
N GLN A 81 7.24 -13.15 1.67
CA GLN A 81 7.79 -14.43 1.22
C GLN A 81 7.18 -14.91 -0.09
N GLU A 82 5.86 -14.85 -0.25
CA GLU A 82 5.15 -15.48 -1.37
C GLU A 82 5.41 -14.76 -2.70
N PRO A 83 5.67 -15.48 -3.80
CA PRO A 83 6.19 -14.90 -5.04
C PRO A 83 5.21 -13.97 -5.77
N GLN A 84 3.90 -14.07 -5.52
CA GLN A 84 2.91 -13.19 -6.14
C GLN A 84 3.03 -11.71 -5.72
N TYR A 85 3.75 -11.43 -4.64
CA TYR A 85 3.92 -10.07 -4.12
C TYR A 85 5.27 -9.44 -4.50
N GLY A 86 5.38 -8.12 -4.30
CA GLY A 86 6.63 -7.37 -4.42
C GLY A 86 6.74 -6.45 -5.62
N ASP A 87 5.68 -6.32 -6.41
CA ASP A 87 5.61 -5.48 -7.62
C ASP A 87 4.74 -4.24 -7.40
N GLY A 88 4.79 -3.65 -6.20
CA GLY A 88 3.93 -2.52 -5.81
C GLY A 88 2.51 -2.95 -5.43
N ASN A 89 2.34 -4.17 -4.92
CA ASN A 89 1.04 -4.67 -4.47
C ASN A 89 0.50 -3.86 -3.29
N ILE A 90 -0.81 -3.62 -3.30
CA ILE A 90 -1.54 -2.98 -2.20
C ILE A 90 -2.47 -4.03 -1.61
N VAL A 91 -2.13 -4.57 -0.44
CA VAL A 91 -2.85 -5.71 0.13
C VAL A 91 -3.73 -5.24 1.29
N GLU A 92 -5.04 -5.36 1.14
CA GLU A 92 -6.01 -5.06 2.20
C GLU A 92 -6.22 -6.28 3.09
N ILE A 93 -6.32 -6.03 4.40
CA ILE A 93 -6.75 -7.01 5.39
C ILE A 93 -7.82 -6.40 6.29
N MET A 94 -8.91 -7.11 6.51
CA MET A 94 -10.00 -6.69 7.39
C MET A 94 -10.55 -7.89 8.15
N MET A 95 -11.11 -7.63 9.34
CA MET A 95 -12.05 -8.56 9.95
C MET A 95 -13.44 -8.27 9.37
N ILE A 96 -14.13 -9.32 8.91
CA ILE A 96 -15.50 -9.24 8.40
C ILE A 96 -16.41 -10.18 9.17
N GLY A 97 -17.72 -9.91 9.14
CA GLY A 97 -18.75 -10.73 9.79
C GLY A 97 -19.40 -10.02 10.97
N SER A 98 -19.98 -10.81 11.87
CA SER A 98 -20.58 -10.35 13.13
C SER A 98 -19.70 -10.71 14.32
N LYS A 99 -20.14 -10.39 15.54
CA LYS A 99 -19.41 -10.77 16.76
C LYS A 99 -19.42 -12.28 16.99
N GLU A 100 -20.46 -12.96 16.52
CA GLU A 100 -20.66 -14.40 16.67
C GLU A 100 -19.91 -15.19 15.61
N GLU A 101 -19.78 -14.64 14.39
CA GLU A 101 -19.10 -15.27 13.28
C GLU A 101 -18.25 -14.23 12.52
N GLN A 102 -16.94 -14.27 12.76
CA GLN A 102 -15.98 -13.36 12.15
C GLN A 102 -14.87 -14.12 11.40
N SER A 103 -14.38 -13.53 10.33
CA SER A 103 -13.29 -14.10 9.53
C SER A 103 -12.37 -13.00 8.97
N VAL A 104 -11.12 -13.37 8.76
CA VAL A 104 -10.14 -12.48 8.12
C VAL A 104 -10.36 -12.48 6.61
N HIS A 105 -10.64 -11.31 6.05
CA HIS A 105 -10.71 -11.07 4.62
C HIS A 105 -9.41 -10.40 4.14
N VAL A 106 -8.78 -11.00 3.12
CA VAL A 106 -7.59 -10.46 2.46
C VAL A 106 -7.86 -10.33 0.98
N ARG A 107 -7.50 -9.18 0.40
CA ARG A 107 -7.54 -8.97 -1.05
C ARG A 107 -6.47 -8.00 -1.51
N GLU A 108 -6.10 -8.09 -2.79
CA GLU A 108 -5.33 -7.04 -3.43
C GLU A 108 -6.24 -5.92 -3.94
N VAL A 109 -5.81 -4.67 -3.74
CA VAL A 109 -6.51 -3.47 -4.20
C VAL A 109 -5.87 -3.00 -5.50
N GLY A 110 -6.58 -3.17 -6.62
CA GLY A 110 -6.15 -2.71 -7.93
C GLY A 110 -6.38 -1.20 -8.12
N LEU A 111 -5.44 -0.36 -7.67
CA LEU A 111 -5.49 1.10 -7.86
C LEU A 111 -5.42 1.52 -9.33
N GLU A 112 -4.94 0.64 -10.20
CA GLU A 112 -4.88 0.80 -11.66
C GLU A 112 -6.28 1.02 -12.25
N ALA A 113 -7.35 0.57 -11.58
CA ALA A 113 -8.73 0.87 -11.98
C ALA A 113 -9.06 2.38 -11.96
N LEU A 114 -8.26 3.19 -11.25
CA LEU A 114 -8.39 4.65 -11.21
C LEU A 114 -7.52 5.35 -12.27
N TYR A 115 -6.66 4.61 -12.98
CA TYR A 115 -5.78 5.22 -13.97
C TYR A 115 -6.60 5.68 -15.18
N PRO A 116 -6.18 6.78 -15.84
CA PRO A 116 -6.86 7.22 -17.06
C PRO A 116 -6.91 6.08 -18.08
N THR A 117 -8.11 5.70 -18.51
CA THR A 117 -8.33 4.70 -19.58
C THR A 117 -8.12 5.28 -20.98
N VAL A 118 -8.02 6.61 -21.06
CA VAL A 118 -7.70 7.36 -22.25
C VAL A 118 -6.66 8.42 -21.86
N GLY A 119 -5.51 8.40 -22.52
CA GLY A 119 -4.42 9.31 -22.21
C GLY A 119 -3.20 9.00 -23.06
N PRO A 120 -2.22 9.91 -23.11
CA PRO A 120 -1.03 9.70 -23.94
C PRO A 120 -0.22 8.47 -23.49
N LEU A 121 -0.40 7.98 -22.26
CA LEU A 121 0.39 6.92 -21.63
C LEU A 121 0.32 5.55 -22.34
N ASP A 122 -0.70 5.27 -23.16
CA ASP A 122 -0.82 4.01 -23.92
C ASP A 122 0.01 3.99 -25.22
N MET A 123 0.70 5.08 -25.56
CA MET A 123 1.24 5.27 -26.91
C MET A 123 2.70 5.70 -26.90
N GLY A 124 3.61 4.80 -26.49
CA GLY A 124 5.06 4.90 -26.81
C GLY A 124 5.66 6.30 -26.56
N THR A 125 5.18 7.00 -25.54
CA THR A 125 5.47 8.42 -25.39
C THR A 125 6.91 8.62 -24.96
N ARG A 126 7.43 9.82 -25.21
CA ARG A 126 8.71 10.25 -24.64
C ARG A 126 8.75 10.04 -23.12
N ALA A 127 7.64 10.25 -22.40
CA ALA A 127 7.59 10.05 -20.95
C ALA A 127 7.86 8.59 -20.56
N THR A 128 7.21 7.63 -21.22
CA THR A 128 7.43 6.19 -21.01
C THR A 128 8.87 5.78 -21.35
N ALA A 129 9.44 6.32 -22.44
CA ALA A 129 10.82 6.05 -22.82
C ALA A 129 11.83 6.62 -21.80
N GLU A 130 11.61 7.85 -21.31
CA GLU A 130 12.43 8.46 -20.26
C GLU A 130 12.35 7.69 -18.93
N GLU A 131 11.18 7.15 -18.60
CA GLU A 131 11.01 6.29 -17.42
C GLU A 131 11.80 4.98 -17.54
N LEU A 132 11.76 4.32 -18.70
CA LEU A 132 12.60 3.14 -18.98
C LEU A 132 14.10 3.47 -18.91
N ASN A 133 14.51 4.61 -19.48
CA ASN A 133 15.88 5.10 -19.37
C ASN A 133 16.28 5.37 -17.91
N PHE A 134 15.35 5.90 -17.10
CA PHE A 134 15.58 6.13 -15.68
C PHE A 134 15.78 4.82 -14.93
N PHE A 135 15.02 3.76 -15.22
CA PHE A 135 15.27 2.43 -14.66
C PHE A 135 16.68 1.90 -15.01
N GLY A 136 17.14 2.13 -16.25
CA GLY A 136 18.51 1.82 -16.65
C GLY A 136 19.56 2.56 -15.81
N LYS A 137 19.39 3.87 -15.63
CA LYS A 137 20.27 4.70 -14.78
C LYS A 137 20.28 4.23 -13.32
N VAL A 138 19.11 3.91 -12.77
CA VAL A 138 18.97 3.41 -11.39
C VAL A 138 19.71 2.08 -11.22
N LYS A 139 19.67 1.20 -12.22
CA LYS A 139 20.41 -0.07 -12.21
C LYS A 139 21.93 0.13 -12.18
N GLU A 140 22.45 1.13 -12.89
CA GLU A 140 23.88 1.40 -12.97
C GLU A 140 24.43 2.22 -11.80
N LYS A 141 23.70 3.26 -11.37
CA LYS A 141 24.23 4.30 -10.46
C LYS A 141 23.37 4.56 -9.22
N GLY A 142 22.22 3.90 -9.10
CA GLY A 142 21.20 4.21 -8.08
C GLY A 142 20.51 5.55 -8.33
N MET A 143 19.87 6.12 -7.30
CA MET A 143 19.16 7.42 -7.38
C MET A 143 20.08 8.65 -7.17
N ARG A 144 21.39 8.51 -7.41
CA ARG A 144 22.33 9.62 -7.20
C ARG A 144 22.17 10.67 -8.32
N SER A 145 22.13 11.94 -7.94
CA SER A 145 22.16 13.05 -8.91
C SER A 145 23.51 13.05 -9.64
N SER A 146 23.48 13.26 -10.96
CA SER A 146 24.69 13.48 -11.78
C SER A 146 25.38 14.82 -11.49
N SER A 147 24.87 15.63 -10.55
CA SER A 147 25.42 16.94 -10.17
C SER A 147 26.53 16.87 -9.12
N GLN A 148 27.20 15.73 -8.96
CA GLN A 148 28.37 15.58 -8.06
C GLN A 148 29.57 15.03 -8.84
N THR A 149 30.09 15.84 -9.76
CA THR A 149 31.44 15.82 -10.33
C THR A 149 31.70 17.20 -10.90
#